data_AF-A0AAV3FFI3-F1
#
_entry.id   AF-A0AAV3FFI3-F1
#
_cell.length_a   1.000
_cell.length_b   1.000
_cell.length_c   1.000
_cell.angle_alpha   90.00
_cell.angle_beta   90.00
_cell.angle_gamma   90.00
#
_symmetry.space_group_name_H-M   'P 1'
#
loop_
_entity.id
_entity.type
_entity.pdbx_description
1 polymer ?
#
loop_
_entity_poly.entity_id
_entity_poly.type
_entity_poly.pdbx_seq_one_letter_code
_entity_poly.pdbx_strand_id
1 'polypeptide(L)'
;MKSKNLKRFFKAIIVFIGLTLIIIVLMWIGVRVRYELLNNGFVESNINKFISGYFTLAALIGTILTLGYTWQSSKEKNLIEIVTKNRADWVKEMKVLFSDYFTKYDELKDNKNNINTNLDEGTTVKERTLTQIRNEISLRLNPNGVIDNEILSDLNNLILESKKTSNNKAETKKVKRNKKSKSDSIKGRKLSLREKVEKKIKIYLKCEWERIKFETKEGLKEYDFEYEFKKIQLINYFNYEEITVKELNNILIEIKLNQKSLLKKIYPQKTLSDEDINKQILKKIKKDKLSRKQVIQIITRIEEV
;
A
#
# COMPACT_ATOMS: atom_id res chain seq x y z
N MET A 1 -9.87 11.81 14.92
CA MET A 1 -9.29 12.83 14.01
C MET A 1 -7.81 12.99 14.36
N LYS A 2 -6.87 12.68 13.45
CA LYS A 2 -5.42 12.65 13.74
C LYS A 2 -4.93 14.05 14.15
N SER A 3 -4.11 14.14 15.20
CA SER A 3 -3.59 15.39 15.79
C SER A 3 -2.91 16.35 14.80
N LYS A 4 -2.37 15.82 13.68
CA LYS A 4 -1.80 16.61 12.59
C LYS A 4 -2.83 17.46 11.83
N ASN A 5 -4.08 16.99 11.67
CA ASN A 5 -5.13 17.77 11.00
C ASN A 5 -5.61 18.92 11.90
N LEU A 6 -5.65 18.70 13.22
CA LEU A 6 -6.00 19.73 14.19
C LEU A 6 -4.98 20.89 14.18
N LYS A 7 -3.68 20.57 14.16
CA LYS A 7 -2.61 21.59 14.09
C LYS A 7 -2.67 22.42 12.80
N ARG A 8 -3.00 21.81 11.65
CA ARG A 8 -3.18 22.54 10.38
C ARG A 8 -4.41 23.44 10.42
N PHE A 9 -5.51 22.97 11.02
CA PHE A 9 -6.72 23.76 11.20
C PHE A 9 -6.48 24.98 12.10
N PHE A 10 -5.79 24.80 13.24
CA PHE A 10 -5.40 25.93 14.10
C PHE A 10 -4.46 26.91 13.38
N LYS A 11 -3.51 26.42 12.59
CA LYS A 11 -2.63 27.29 11.79
C LYS A 11 -3.42 28.12 10.77
N ALA A 12 -4.42 27.51 10.12
CA ALA A 12 -5.31 28.22 9.19
C ALA A 12 -6.18 29.27 9.91
N ILE A 13 -6.71 28.95 11.10
CA ILE A 13 -7.46 29.90 11.93
C ILE A 13 -6.59 31.08 12.37
N ILE A 14 -5.34 30.83 12.80
CA ILE A 14 -4.41 31.89 13.20
C ILE A 14 -4.11 32.81 12.03
N VAL A 15 -3.87 32.26 10.84
CA VAL A 15 -3.65 33.05 9.62
C VAL A 15 -4.91 33.86 9.25
N PHE A 16 -6.10 33.26 9.39
CA PHE A 16 -7.37 33.94 9.13
C PHE A 16 -7.61 35.09 10.11
N ILE A 17 -7.40 34.88 11.42
CA ILE A 17 -7.51 35.91 12.45
C ILE A 17 -6.47 37.03 12.21
N GLY A 18 -5.25 36.67 11.80
CA GLY A 18 -4.23 37.64 11.44
C GLY A 18 -4.65 38.51 10.25
N LEU A 19 -5.20 37.91 9.20
CA LEU A 19 -5.72 38.62 8.03
C LEU A 19 -6.90 39.53 8.39
N THR A 20 -7.85 39.06 9.21
CA THR A 20 -8.99 39.90 9.63
C THR A 20 -8.55 41.06 10.51
N LEU A 21 -7.59 40.86 11.42
CA LEU A 21 -6.99 41.95 12.21
C LEU A 21 -6.29 42.97 11.32
N ILE A 22 -5.54 42.53 10.31
CA ILE A 22 -4.91 43.43 9.34
C ILE A 22 -5.97 44.25 8.60
N ILE A 23 -7.07 43.63 8.14
CA ILE A 23 -8.16 44.34 7.47
C ILE A 23 -8.81 45.38 8.41
N ILE A 24 -9.04 45.04 9.67
CA ILE A 24 -9.61 45.96 10.67
C ILE A 24 -8.68 47.15 10.91
N VAL A 25 -7.37 46.90 11.05
CA VAL A 25 -6.35 47.96 11.21
C VAL A 25 -6.31 48.87 9.98
N LEU A 26 -6.35 48.28 8.78
CA LEU A 26 -6.39 49.01 7.51
C LEU A 26 -7.65 49.88 7.39
N MET A 27 -8.83 49.36 7.75
CA MET A 27 -10.07 50.15 7.81
C MET A 27 -9.97 51.29 8.83
N TRP A 28 -9.41 51.02 10.02
CA TRP A 28 -9.26 52.02 11.07
C TRP A 28 -8.33 53.16 10.66
N ILE A 29 -7.21 52.84 9.99
CA ILE A 29 -6.30 53.84 9.40
C ILE A 29 -7.05 54.67 8.35
N GLY A 30 -7.83 54.04 7.46
CA GLY A 30 -8.62 54.75 6.45
C GLY A 30 -9.64 55.73 7.05
N VAL A 31 -10.36 55.32 8.09
CA VAL A 31 -11.31 56.17 8.83
C VAL A 31 -10.58 57.33 9.53
N ARG A 32 -9.44 57.06 10.15
CA ARG A 32 -8.65 58.08 10.85
C ARG A 32 -8.08 59.12 9.88
N VAL A 33 -7.50 58.67 8.77
CA VAL A 33 -6.98 59.56 7.71
C VAL A 33 -8.11 60.41 7.11
N ARG A 34 -9.31 59.84 6.91
CA ARG A 34 -10.50 60.60 6.48
C ARG A 34 -10.85 61.71 7.47
N TYR A 35 -10.91 61.39 8.76
CA TYR A 35 -11.25 62.33 9.82
C TYR A 35 -10.23 63.48 9.91
N GLU A 36 -8.94 63.16 9.80
CA GLU A 36 -7.85 64.14 9.87
C GLU A 36 -7.81 65.05 8.62
N LEU A 37 -8.09 64.52 7.43
CA LEU A 37 -8.21 65.31 6.20
C LEU A 37 -9.42 66.25 6.21
N LEU A 38 -10.57 65.79 6.75
CA LEU A 38 -11.75 66.63 6.93
C LEU A 38 -11.48 67.80 7.89
N ASN A 39 -10.83 67.53 9.04
CA ASN A 39 -10.47 68.57 10.00
C ASN A 39 -9.42 69.57 9.47
N ASN A 40 -8.59 69.16 8.51
CA ASN A 40 -7.60 70.03 7.85
C ASN A 40 -8.18 70.81 6.65
N GLY A 41 -9.50 70.80 6.43
CA GLY A 41 -10.17 71.63 5.43
C GLY A 41 -10.05 71.13 3.98
N PHE A 42 -9.69 69.85 3.77
CA PHE A 42 -9.66 69.29 2.42
C PHE A 42 -11.08 69.10 1.86
N VAL A 43 -11.25 69.39 0.57
CA VAL A 43 -12.53 69.22 -0.15
C VAL A 43 -12.93 67.75 -0.18
N GLU A 44 -14.17 67.46 0.21
CA GLU A 44 -14.72 66.10 0.36
C GLU A 44 -14.61 65.24 -0.92
N SER A 45 -14.63 65.87 -2.09
CA SER A 45 -14.43 65.20 -3.38
C SER A 45 -13.04 64.57 -3.54
N ASN A 46 -11.99 65.17 -2.98
CA ASN A 46 -10.63 64.63 -3.01
C ASN A 46 -10.46 63.48 -2.02
N ILE A 47 -11.12 63.57 -0.87
CA ILE A 47 -11.12 62.54 0.17
C ILE A 47 -11.82 61.27 -0.36
N ASN A 48 -12.96 61.42 -1.03
CA ASN A 48 -13.67 60.29 -1.63
C ASN A 48 -12.86 59.60 -2.75
N LYS A 49 -12.11 60.36 -3.55
CA LYS A 49 -11.18 59.80 -4.55
C LYS A 49 -10.05 59.01 -3.89
N PHE A 50 -9.47 59.51 -2.80
CA PHE A 50 -8.43 58.82 -2.06
C PHE A 50 -8.92 57.50 -1.45
N ILE A 51 -10.09 57.53 -0.80
CA ILE A 51 -10.71 56.34 -0.19
C ILE A 51 -11.04 55.30 -1.26
N SER A 52 -11.62 55.72 -2.39
CA SER A 52 -11.89 54.84 -3.53
C SER A 52 -10.61 54.20 -4.09
N GLY A 53 -9.54 54.98 -4.25
CA GLY A 53 -8.23 54.47 -4.67
C GLY A 53 -7.65 53.46 -3.69
N TYR A 54 -7.80 53.71 -2.38
CA TYR A 54 -7.36 52.79 -1.33
C TYR A 54 -8.10 51.45 -1.34
N PHE A 55 -9.44 51.47 -1.45
CA PHE A 55 -10.22 50.22 -1.55
C PHE A 55 -9.92 49.44 -2.83
N THR A 56 -9.66 50.14 -3.94
CA THR A 56 -9.27 49.51 -5.21
C THR A 56 -7.93 48.79 -5.07
N LEU A 57 -6.94 49.42 -4.41
CA LEU A 57 -5.64 48.80 -4.15
C LEU A 57 -5.75 47.57 -3.23
N ALA A 58 -6.57 47.65 -2.18
CA ALA A 58 -6.82 46.52 -1.29
C ALA A 58 -7.48 45.34 -2.01
N ALA A 59 -8.47 45.60 -2.88
CA ALA A 59 -9.11 44.58 -3.71
C ALA A 59 -8.12 43.91 -4.69
N LEU A 60 -7.22 44.69 -5.27
CA LEU A 60 -6.17 44.19 -6.17
C LEU A 60 -5.19 43.26 -5.44
N ILE A 61 -4.75 43.62 -4.23
CA ILE A 61 -3.90 42.76 -3.38
C ILE A 61 -4.64 41.46 -3.04
N GLY A 62 -5.92 41.54 -2.64
CA GLY A 62 -6.74 40.35 -2.37
C GLY A 62 -6.88 39.42 -3.58
N THR A 63 -7.01 40.00 -4.78
CA THR A 63 -7.09 39.25 -6.04
C THR A 63 -5.77 38.55 -6.35
N ILE A 64 -4.63 39.22 -6.20
CA ILE A 64 -3.29 38.63 -6.39
C ILE A 64 -3.05 37.46 -5.43
N LEU A 65 -3.39 37.62 -4.15
CA LEU A 65 -3.26 36.56 -3.15
C LEU A 65 -4.14 35.34 -3.49
N THR A 66 -5.37 35.59 -3.92
CA THR A 66 -6.29 34.53 -4.34
C THR A 66 -5.78 33.78 -5.57
N LEU A 67 -5.29 34.51 -6.58
CA LEU A 67 -4.67 33.93 -7.78
C LEU A 67 -3.41 33.11 -7.46
N GLY A 68 -2.57 33.59 -6.55
CA GLY A 68 -1.40 32.85 -6.09
C GLY A 68 -1.77 31.51 -5.44
N TYR A 69 -2.79 31.52 -4.58
CA TYR A 69 -3.26 30.31 -3.90
C TYR A 69 -3.93 29.31 -4.87
N THR A 70 -4.76 29.80 -5.80
CA THR A 70 -5.40 28.93 -6.81
C THR A 70 -4.36 28.32 -7.75
N TRP A 71 -3.33 29.07 -8.12
CA TRP A 71 -2.23 28.55 -8.95
C TRP A 71 -1.42 27.46 -8.24
N GLN A 72 -1.07 27.67 -6.97
CA GLN A 72 -0.38 26.65 -6.17
C GLN A 72 -1.24 25.38 -6.03
N SER A 73 -2.52 25.53 -5.71
CA SER A 73 -3.45 24.40 -5.59
C SER A 73 -3.62 23.64 -6.91
N SER A 74 -3.68 24.35 -8.04
CA SER A 74 -3.74 23.71 -9.37
C SER A 74 -2.48 22.92 -9.69
N LYS A 75 -1.28 23.44 -9.37
CA LYS A 75 -0.02 22.70 -9.55
C LYS A 75 0.02 21.41 -8.72
N GLU A 76 -0.40 21.47 -7.45
CA GLU A 76 -0.45 20.29 -6.58
C GLU A 76 -1.42 19.23 -7.12
N LYS A 77 -2.60 19.64 -7.57
CA LYS A 77 -3.58 18.73 -8.19
C LYS A 77 -3.03 18.07 -9.46
N ASN A 78 -2.43 18.86 -10.35
CA ASN A 78 -1.84 18.33 -11.58
C ASN A 78 -0.71 17.34 -11.28
N LEU A 79 0.13 17.62 -10.28
CA LEU A 79 1.19 16.69 -9.88
C LEU A 79 0.62 15.37 -9.34
N ILE A 80 -0.40 15.43 -8.48
CA ILE A 80 -1.09 14.24 -7.96
C ILE A 80 -1.67 13.43 -9.11
N GLU A 81 -2.33 14.08 -10.08
CA GLU A 81 -2.91 13.42 -11.24
C GLU A 81 -1.86 12.73 -12.10
N ILE A 82 -0.76 13.41 -12.43
CA ILE A 82 0.34 12.85 -13.22
C ILE A 82 0.96 11.64 -12.50
N VAL A 83 1.27 11.77 -11.21
CA VAL A 83 1.90 10.67 -10.43
C VAL A 83 0.97 9.47 -10.31
N THR A 84 -0.31 9.71 -9.98
CA THR A 84 -1.30 8.63 -9.82
C THR A 84 -1.61 7.95 -11.15
N LYS A 85 -1.66 8.69 -12.26
CA LYS A 85 -1.81 8.14 -13.62
C LYS A 85 -0.62 7.28 -14.02
N ASN A 86 0.60 7.80 -13.89
CA ASN A 86 1.83 7.06 -14.20
C ASN A 86 1.92 5.76 -13.38
N ARG A 87 1.58 5.81 -12.08
CA ARG A 87 1.57 4.62 -11.25
C ARG A 87 0.45 3.65 -11.63
N ALA A 88 -0.73 4.14 -11.97
CA ALA A 88 -1.83 3.29 -12.43
C ALA A 88 -1.48 2.55 -13.73
N ASP A 89 -0.82 3.23 -14.67
CA ASP A 89 -0.36 2.61 -15.91
C ASP A 89 0.75 1.59 -15.62
N TRP A 90 1.72 1.92 -14.76
CA TRP A 90 2.72 0.96 -14.28
C TRP A 90 2.08 -0.29 -13.64
N VAL A 91 1.03 -0.16 -12.79
CA VAL A 91 0.33 -1.31 -12.19
C VAL A 91 -0.32 -2.19 -13.27
N LYS A 92 -0.91 -1.61 -14.32
CA LYS A 92 -1.49 -2.38 -15.43
C LYS A 92 -0.42 -3.16 -16.16
N GLU A 93 0.70 -2.53 -16.48
CA GLU A 93 1.81 -3.18 -17.18
C GLU A 93 2.42 -4.30 -16.33
N MET A 94 2.65 -4.06 -15.03
CA MET A 94 3.12 -5.09 -14.11
C MET A 94 2.18 -6.29 -14.04
N LYS A 95 0.87 -6.06 -14.06
CA LYS A 95 -0.12 -7.15 -14.08
C LYS A 95 0.02 -8.02 -15.33
N VAL A 96 0.28 -7.42 -16.48
CA VAL A 96 0.53 -8.15 -17.74
C VAL A 96 1.82 -8.96 -17.61
N LEU A 97 2.93 -8.34 -17.19
CA LEU A 97 4.21 -9.03 -17.04
C LEU A 97 4.15 -10.22 -16.08
N PHE A 98 3.48 -10.07 -14.94
CA PHE A 98 3.30 -11.18 -14.01
C PHE A 98 2.42 -12.29 -14.60
N SER A 99 1.37 -11.94 -15.35
CA SER A 99 0.53 -12.92 -16.05
C SER A 99 1.35 -13.71 -17.08
N ASP A 100 2.15 -13.02 -17.88
CA ASP A 100 3.02 -13.62 -18.90
C ASP A 100 4.07 -14.52 -18.25
N TYR A 101 4.67 -14.07 -17.14
CA TYR A 101 5.60 -14.87 -16.35
C TYR A 101 4.97 -16.20 -15.90
N PHE A 102 3.79 -16.16 -15.28
CA PHE A 102 3.13 -17.38 -14.79
C PHE A 102 2.70 -18.30 -15.94
N THR A 103 2.22 -17.73 -17.04
CA THR A 103 1.87 -18.50 -18.24
C THR A 103 3.07 -19.25 -18.79
N LYS A 104 4.22 -18.57 -18.93
CA LYS A 104 5.46 -19.19 -19.40
C LYS A 104 6.04 -20.20 -18.41
N TYR A 105 5.89 -19.95 -17.11
CA TYR A 105 6.27 -20.91 -16.08
C TYR A 105 5.43 -22.19 -16.17
N ASP A 106 4.10 -22.07 -16.33
CA ASP A 106 3.21 -23.22 -16.43
C ASP A 106 3.48 -24.01 -17.74
N GLU A 107 3.70 -23.32 -18.87
CA GLU A 107 4.13 -23.95 -20.13
C GLU A 107 5.45 -24.74 -20.00
N LEU A 108 6.42 -24.21 -19.25
CA LEU A 108 7.70 -24.87 -18.97
C LEU A 108 7.49 -26.14 -18.13
N LYS A 109 6.58 -26.09 -17.16
CA LYS A 109 6.28 -27.20 -16.27
C LYS A 109 5.53 -28.32 -16.98
N ASP A 110 4.56 -27.97 -17.84
CA ASP A 110 3.72 -28.94 -18.56
C ASP A 110 4.49 -29.67 -19.67
N ASN A 111 5.31 -28.96 -20.45
CA ASN A 111 6.15 -29.59 -21.49
C ASN A 111 7.16 -30.59 -20.91
N LYS A 112 7.68 -30.34 -19.69
CA LYS A 112 8.62 -31.26 -19.01
C LYS A 112 7.95 -32.52 -18.46
N ASN A 113 6.62 -32.60 -18.41
CA ASN A 113 5.89 -33.81 -18.03
C ASN A 113 5.59 -34.73 -19.22
N ASN A 114 5.79 -34.25 -20.45
CA ASN A 114 5.46 -34.93 -21.69
C ASN A 114 6.74 -35.17 -22.51
N ILE A 115 7.67 -35.99 -21.99
CA ILE A 115 8.98 -36.19 -22.63
C ILE A 115 9.00 -37.47 -23.46
N ASN A 116 8.84 -37.28 -24.77
CA ASN A 116 9.49 -38.06 -25.81
C ASN A 116 10.50 -37.14 -26.54
N THR A 117 11.79 -37.37 -26.26
CA THR A 117 12.96 -37.33 -27.17
C THR A 117 13.40 -36.10 -28.00
N ASN A 118 12.83 -34.89 -27.91
CA ASN A 118 13.43 -33.69 -28.58
C ASN A 118 13.67 -32.51 -27.62
N LEU A 119 14.47 -32.73 -26.56
CA LEU A 119 14.38 -31.92 -25.34
C LEU A 119 15.13 -30.58 -25.29
N ASP A 120 16.11 -30.32 -26.15
CA ASP A 120 17.12 -29.29 -25.83
C ASP A 120 16.77 -27.87 -26.29
N GLU A 121 16.26 -27.67 -27.50
CA GLU A 121 16.08 -26.29 -28.01
C GLU A 121 14.80 -25.62 -27.48
N GLY A 122 13.65 -26.31 -27.51
CA GLY A 122 12.38 -25.72 -27.08
C GLY A 122 12.34 -25.38 -25.59
N THR A 123 13.00 -26.19 -24.76
CA THR A 123 13.07 -25.97 -23.30
C THR A 123 14.01 -24.82 -22.96
N THR A 124 15.18 -24.75 -23.59
CA THR A 124 16.16 -23.67 -23.35
C THR A 124 15.65 -22.31 -23.84
N VAL A 125 14.92 -22.26 -24.96
CA VAL A 125 14.27 -21.02 -25.43
C VAL A 125 13.23 -20.53 -24.43
N LYS A 126 12.36 -21.41 -23.93
CA LYS A 126 11.35 -21.03 -22.92
C LYS A 126 11.96 -20.58 -21.59
N GLU A 127 13.06 -21.21 -21.15
CA GLU A 127 13.80 -20.78 -19.95
C GLU A 127 14.45 -19.40 -20.14
N ARG A 128 14.99 -19.11 -21.34
CA ARG A 128 15.49 -17.77 -21.69
C ARG A 128 14.36 -16.74 -21.66
N THR A 129 13.21 -17.04 -22.26
CA THR A 129 12.06 -16.13 -22.24
C THR A 129 11.56 -15.87 -20.81
N LEU A 130 11.47 -16.89 -19.96
CA LEU A 130 11.09 -16.70 -18.56
C LEU A 130 12.09 -15.80 -17.80
N THR A 131 13.38 -15.98 -18.07
CA THR A 131 14.45 -15.16 -17.49
C THR A 131 14.38 -13.71 -17.99
N GLN A 132 14.06 -13.50 -19.27
CA GLN A 132 13.86 -12.17 -19.86
C GLN A 132 12.69 -11.44 -19.19
N ILE A 133 11.52 -12.09 -19.07
CA ILE A 133 10.35 -11.50 -18.40
C ILE A 133 10.69 -11.16 -16.93
N ARG A 134 11.41 -12.05 -16.24
CA ARG A 134 11.87 -11.80 -14.86
C ARG A 134 12.78 -10.57 -14.78
N ASN A 135 13.70 -10.40 -15.72
CA ASN A 135 14.60 -9.25 -15.75
C ASN A 135 13.81 -7.96 -16.02
N GLU A 136 12.83 -7.99 -16.92
CA GLU A 136 11.94 -6.86 -17.15
C GLU A 136 11.15 -6.48 -15.90
N ILE A 137 10.62 -7.47 -15.17
CA ILE A 137 9.99 -7.26 -13.85
C ILE A 137 11.00 -6.60 -12.89
N SER A 138 12.24 -7.06 -12.84
CA SER A 138 13.25 -6.51 -11.93
C SER A 138 13.64 -5.06 -12.22
N LEU A 139 13.59 -4.65 -13.49
CA LEU A 139 13.87 -3.26 -13.88
C LEU A 139 12.74 -2.30 -13.48
N ARG A 140 11.53 -2.82 -13.31
CA ARG A 140 10.33 -2.03 -12.99
C ARG A 140 10.01 -2.01 -11.50
N LEU A 141 10.51 -2.97 -10.73
CA LEU A 141 10.39 -3.01 -9.29
C LEU A 141 11.45 -2.14 -8.62
N ASN A 142 11.18 -1.71 -7.38
CA ASN A 142 12.13 -0.89 -6.63
C ASN A 142 13.26 -1.75 -6.05
N PRO A 143 14.54 -1.59 -6.46
CA PRO A 143 15.64 -2.40 -5.94
C PRO A 143 15.91 -2.19 -4.44
N ASN A 144 15.48 -1.05 -3.89
CA ASN A 144 15.63 -0.74 -2.47
C ASN A 144 14.40 -1.18 -1.63
N GLY A 145 13.36 -1.70 -2.28
CA GLY A 145 12.14 -2.14 -1.61
C GLY A 145 12.30 -3.53 -1.00
N VAL A 146 11.99 -3.68 0.29
CA VAL A 146 12.05 -4.99 0.96
C VAL A 146 11.09 -5.99 0.31
N ILE A 147 9.84 -5.58 0.08
CA ILE A 147 8.80 -6.44 -0.52
C ILE A 147 9.12 -6.75 -1.98
N ASP A 148 9.61 -5.77 -2.73
CA ASP A 148 10.05 -5.93 -4.12
C ASP A 148 11.15 -6.99 -4.24
N ASN A 149 12.16 -6.93 -3.36
CA ASN A 149 13.24 -7.91 -3.29
C ASN A 149 12.74 -9.30 -2.87
N GLU A 150 11.78 -9.38 -1.95
CA GLU A 150 11.12 -10.65 -1.62
C GLU A 150 10.44 -11.26 -2.85
N ILE A 151 9.68 -10.48 -3.63
CA ILE A 151 9.03 -10.95 -4.87
C ILE A 151 10.07 -11.47 -5.88
N LEU A 152 11.18 -10.73 -6.07
CA LEU A 152 12.23 -11.16 -7.00
C LEU A 152 12.91 -12.47 -6.56
N SER A 153 13.10 -12.66 -5.25
CA SER A 153 13.62 -13.90 -4.69
C SER A 153 12.65 -15.07 -4.90
N ASP A 154 11.35 -14.82 -4.68
CA ASP A 154 10.27 -15.79 -4.90
C ASP A 154 10.18 -16.24 -6.37
N LEU A 155 10.32 -15.31 -7.33
CA LEU A 155 10.40 -15.64 -8.76
C LEU A 155 11.65 -16.47 -9.09
N ASN A 156 12.81 -16.12 -8.54
CA ASN A 156 14.04 -16.90 -8.72
C ASN A 156 13.89 -18.33 -8.19
N ASN A 157 13.24 -18.50 -7.05
CA ASN A 157 12.98 -19.81 -6.45
C ASN A 157 12.11 -20.68 -7.36
N LEU A 158 11.10 -20.11 -8.03
CA LEU A 158 10.30 -20.83 -9.03
C LEU A 158 11.16 -21.30 -10.21
N ILE A 159 12.04 -20.45 -10.73
CA ILE A 159 12.98 -20.83 -11.81
C ILE A 159 13.88 -21.98 -11.34
N LEU A 160 14.43 -21.91 -10.13
CA LEU A 160 15.29 -22.96 -9.58
C LEU A 160 14.53 -24.28 -9.37
N GLU A 161 13.29 -24.25 -8.88
CA GLU A 161 12.43 -25.43 -8.74
C GLU A 161 12.20 -26.11 -10.10
N SER A 162 11.94 -25.31 -11.14
CA SER A 162 11.77 -25.79 -12.51
C SER A 162 13.03 -26.48 -13.08
N LYS A 163 14.22 -26.10 -12.59
CA LYS A 163 15.51 -26.71 -12.94
C LYS A 163 15.78 -27.99 -12.16
N LYS A 164 15.53 -28.00 -10.83
CA LYS A 164 15.79 -29.17 -9.96
C LYS A 164 14.97 -30.39 -10.35
N THR A 165 13.75 -30.19 -10.84
CA THR A 165 12.88 -31.27 -11.32
C THR A 165 13.46 -31.96 -12.58
N SER A 166 14.40 -31.31 -13.28
CA SER A 166 15.13 -31.83 -14.43
C SER A 166 16.25 -32.82 -14.04
N ASN A 167 16.97 -32.56 -12.95
CA ASN A 167 18.15 -33.35 -12.57
C ASN A 167 17.79 -34.64 -11.80
N ASN A 168 16.71 -34.63 -11.02
CA ASN A 168 16.33 -35.78 -10.18
C ASN A 168 15.49 -36.85 -10.88
N LYS A 169 14.98 -36.60 -12.11
CA LYS A 169 14.26 -37.59 -12.93
C LYS A 169 15.20 -38.55 -13.68
N ALA A 170 16.50 -38.26 -13.75
CA ALA A 170 17.49 -39.18 -14.33
C ALA A 170 17.82 -40.36 -13.39
N GLU A 171 17.73 -40.18 -12.07
CA GLU A 171 18.09 -41.21 -11.10
C GLU A 171 16.92 -42.04 -10.55
N THR A 172 15.66 -41.61 -10.71
CA THR A 172 14.49 -42.28 -10.09
C THR A 172 13.66 -43.15 -11.05
N LYS A 173 14.13 -43.41 -12.28
CA LYS A 173 13.46 -44.38 -13.19
C LYS A 173 13.72 -45.85 -12.86
N LYS A 174 14.58 -46.15 -11.87
CA LYS A 174 14.64 -47.46 -11.23
C LYS A 174 14.17 -47.29 -9.79
N VAL A 175 13.20 -48.10 -9.36
CA VAL A 175 12.67 -48.16 -7.98
C VAL A 175 11.56 -47.15 -7.66
N LYS A 176 10.33 -47.45 -8.12
CA LYS A 176 9.14 -47.64 -7.27
C LYS A 176 7.86 -47.79 -8.11
N ARG A 177 7.60 -49.01 -8.55
CA ARG A 177 6.22 -49.54 -8.57
C ARG A 177 5.85 -49.88 -7.11
N ASN A 178 4.59 -49.67 -6.77
CA ASN A 178 3.92 -49.96 -5.48
C ASN A 178 4.03 -48.89 -4.39
N LYS A 179 3.03 -48.00 -4.34
CA LYS A 179 1.95 -48.07 -3.34
C LYS A 179 0.96 -46.93 -3.57
N LYS A 180 -0.22 -47.30 -4.08
CA LYS A 180 -1.41 -46.46 -4.14
C LYS A 180 -2.15 -46.68 -2.82
N SER A 181 -2.03 -45.75 -1.86
CA SER A 181 -2.92 -45.70 -0.71
C SER A 181 -3.73 -44.41 -0.82
N LYS A 182 -5.00 -44.56 -1.22
CA LYS A 182 -6.08 -43.63 -0.92
C LYS A 182 -6.19 -43.54 0.60
N SER A 183 -6.12 -42.34 1.17
CA SER A 183 -6.79 -42.04 2.43
C SER A 183 -7.40 -40.65 2.34
N ASP A 184 -8.73 -40.61 2.39
CA ASP A 184 -9.50 -39.40 2.64
C ASP A 184 -9.15 -38.85 4.03
N SER A 185 -8.97 -37.54 4.14
CA SER A 185 -9.49 -36.71 5.24
C SER A 185 -8.91 -35.29 5.14
N ILE A 186 -9.83 -34.35 5.26
CA ILE A 186 -9.71 -32.89 5.33
C ILE A 186 -8.41 -32.47 6.07
N LYS A 187 -7.39 -32.09 5.29
CA LYS A 187 -6.18 -31.39 5.74
C LYS A 187 -5.95 -30.27 4.73
N GLY A 188 -5.89 -29.03 5.23
CA GLY A 188 -5.71 -27.82 4.42
C GLY A 188 -4.72 -28.05 3.28
N ARG A 189 -5.17 -27.82 2.05
CA ARG A 189 -4.37 -28.03 0.84
C ARG A 189 -3.15 -27.12 0.91
N LYS A 190 -1.98 -27.68 1.24
CA LYS A 190 -0.71 -26.93 1.25
C LYS A 190 -0.50 -26.34 -0.15
N LEU A 191 -0.59 -25.02 -0.28
CA LEU A 191 -0.42 -24.31 -1.54
C LEU A 191 0.96 -24.63 -2.13
N SER A 192 1.00 -24.90 -3.44
CA SER A 192 2.24 -25.02 -4.19
C SER A 192 3.02 -23.70 -4.18
N LEU A 193 4.35 -23.75 -4.38
CA LEU A 193 5.18 -22.54 -4.42
C LEU A 193 4.63 -21.53 -5.45
N ARG A 194 4.25 -22.01 -6.65
CA ARG A 194 3.63 -21.19 -7.70
C ARG A 194 2.37 -20.46 -7.23
N GLU A 195 1.46 -21.15 -6.54
CA GLU A 195 0.24 -20.52 -5.99
C GLU A 195 0.55 -19.51 -4.88
N LYS A 196 1.54 -19.78 -4.02
CA LYS A 196 1.97 -18.85 -2.97
C LYS A 196 2.54 -17.57 -3.55
N VAL A 197 3.44 -17.67 -4.53
CA VAL A 197 4.07 -16.52 -5.19
C VAL A 197 3.03 -15.70 -5.95
N GLU A 198 2.13 -16.35 -6.70
CA GLU A 198 1.05 -15.64 -7.42
C GLU A 198 0.13 -14.88 -6.44
N LYS A 199 -0.24 -15.52 -5.32
CA LYS A 199 -1.06 -14.88 -4.28
C LYS A 199 -0.35 -13.67 -3.67
N LYS A 200 0.96 -13.77 -3.40
CA LYS A 200 1.77 -12.67 -2.89
C LYS A 200 1.84 -11.49 -3.86
N ILE A 201 2.05 -11.75 -5.15
CA ILE A 201 2.04 -10.72 -6.20
C ILE A 201 0.66 -10.08 -6.35
N LYS A 202 -0.42 -10.85 -6.27
CA LYS A 202 -1.79 -10.30 -6.27
C LYS A 202 -2.03 -9.35 -5.10
N ILE A 203 -1.51 -9.68 -3.91
CA ILE A 203 -1.56 -8.80 -2.74
C ILE A 203 -0.76 -7.52 -3.00
N TYR A 204 0.46 -7.65 -3.53
CA TYR A 204 1.33 -6.52 -3.87
C TYR A 204 0.64 -5.52 -4.80
N LEU A 205 0.13 -6.00 -5.95
CA LEU A 205 -0.57 -5.15 -6.91
C LEU A 205 -1.83 -4.51 -6.32
N LYS A 206 -2.55 -5.23 -5.45
CA LYS A 206 -3.70 -4.67 -4.75
C LYS A 206 -3.29 -3.54 -3.79
N CYS A 207 -2.16 -3.68 -3.08
CA CYS A 207 -1.65 -2.64 -2.20
C CYS A 207 -1.22 -1.40 -2.98
N GLU A 208 -0.60 -1.57 -4.14
CA GLU A 208 -0.25 -0.45 -5.02
C GLU A 208 -1.50 0.26 -5.54
N TRP A 209 -2.55 -0.49 -5.85
CA TRP A 209 -3.84 0.11 -6.23
C TRP A 209 -4.50 0.91 -5.09
N GLU A 210 -4.46 0.40 -3.86
CA GLU A 210 -4.96 1.15 -2.69
C GLU A 210 -4.10 2.38 -2.38
N ARG A 211 -2.79 2.30 -2.62
CA ARG A 211 -1.89 3.46 -2.53
C ARG A 211 -2.29 4.55 -3.53
N ILE A 212 -2.56 4.18 -4.79
CA ILE A 212 -3.05 5.13 -5.80
C ILE A 212 -4.34 5.81 -5.31
N LYS A 213 -5.32 5.03 -4.86
CA LYS A 213 -6.58 5.59 -4.34
C LYS A 213 -6.36 6.52 -3.15
N PHE A 214 -5.44 6.18 -2.26
CA PHE A 214 -5.08 7.02 -1.12
C PHE A 214 -4.46 8.33 -1.60
N GLU A 215 -3.49 8.27 -2.51
CA GLU A 215 -2.80 9.46 -3.05
C GLU A 215 -3.76 10.37 -3.83
N THR A 216 -4.71 9.81 -4.57
CA THR A 216 -5.76 10.59 -5.26
C THR A 216 -6.67 11.35 -4.26
N LYS A 217 -6.98 10.74 -3.11
CA LYS A 217 -7.90 11.33 -2.12
C LYS A 217 -7.20 12.30 -1.15
N GLU A 218 -6.02 11.91 -0.69
CA GLU A 218 -5.32 12.56 0.41
C GLU A 218 -4.10 13.39 -0.07
N GLY A 219 -3.79 13.35 -1.36
CA GLY A 219 -2.58 13.91 -1.97
C GLY A 219 -1.35 13.02 -1.80
N LEU A 220 -0.17 13.52 -2.14
CA LEU A 220 1.14 12.83 -2.00
C LEU A 220 1.59 12.66 -0.53
N LYS A 221 0.67 12.31 0.36
CA LYS A 221 0.98 11.95 1.75
C LYS A 221 1.62 10.57 1.80
N GLU A 222 2.42 10.35 2.83
CA GLU A 222 3.08 9.08 3.08
C GLU A 222 2.06 7.96 3.30
N TYR A 223 2.05 7.00 2.38
CA TYR A 223 1.31 5.75 2.48
C TYR A 223 2.23 4.66 3.02
N ASP A 224 1.86 4.05 4.15
CA ASP A 224 2.66 2.98 4.78
C ASP A 224 2.44 1.66 4.03
N PHE A 225 3.09 1.55 2.87
CA PHE A 225 2.93 0.43 1.95
C PHE A 225 3.28 -0.91 2.61
N GLU A 226 4.39 -0.94 3.35
CA GLU A 226 4.87 -2.16 4.01
C GLU A 226 3.86 -2.67 5.03
N TYR A 227 3.32 -1.78 5.85
CA TYR A 227 2.31 -2.14 6.84
C TYR A 227 1.03 -2.70 6.19
N GLU A 228 0.51 -2.04 5.16
CA GLU A 228 -0.71 -2.50 4.48
C GLU A 228 -0.51 -3.83 3.75
N PHE A 229 0.65 -4.01 3.11
CA PHE A 229 1.03 -5.27 2.47
C PHE A 229 1.06 -6.41 3.48
N LYS A 230 1.84 -6.25 4.56
CA LYS A 230 2.00 -7.24 5.62
C LYS A 230 0.64 -7.53 6.29
N LYS A 231 -0.18 -6.51 6.56
CA LYS A 231 -1.54 -6.69 7.11
C LYS A 231 -2.45 -7.54 6.22
N ILE A 232 -2.46 -7.30 4.90
CA ILE A 232 -3.27 -8.10 3.97
C ILE A 232 -2.71 -9.52 3.85
N GLN A 233 -1.38 -9.68 3.84
CA GLN A 233 -0.71 -10.98 3.87
C GLN A 233 -1.14 -11.77 5.11
N LEU A 234 -1.12 -11.14 6.29
CA LEU A 234 -1.58 -11.73 7.53
C LEU A 234 -3.04 -12.20 7.44
N ILE A 235 -3.97 -11.35 7.00
CA ILE A 235 -5.39 -11.73 6.78
C ILE A 235 -5.51 -12.94 5.85
N ASN A 236 -4.66 -13.03 4.83
CA ASN A 236 -4.65 -14.13 3.89
C ASN A 236 -4.01 -15.42 4.43
N TYR A 237 -3.15 -15.36 5.43
CA TYR A 237 -2.77 -16.57 6.18
C TYR A 237 -3.96 -17.11 6.98
N PHE A 238 -4.74 -16.21 7.59
CA PHE A 238 -5.94 -16.58 8.37
C PHE A 238 -7.05 -17.20 7.52
N ASN A 239 -7.34 -16.64 6.33
CA ASN A 239 -8.48 -17.08 5.53
C ASN A 239 -8.24 -18.41 4.78
N TYR A 240 -6.98 -18.83 4.63
CA TYR A 240 -6.62 -19.99 3.79
C TYR A 240 -6.05 -21.15 4.61
N GLU A 241 -6.22 -21.14 5.94
CA GLU A 241 -5.80 -22.20 6.87
C GLU A 241 -4.33 -22.63 6.70
N GLU A 242 -3.45 -21.72 6.29
CA GLU A 242 -2.01 -22.02 6.20
C GLU A 242 -1.36 -22.15 7.59
N ILE A 243 -2.10 -21.80 8.64
CA ILE A 243 -1.66 -21.79 10.04
C ILE A 243 -2.78 -22.31 10.92
N THR A 244 -2.49 -23.30 11.76
CA THR A 244 -3.44 -23.81 12.74
C THR A 244 -3.62 -22.82 13.91
N VAL A 245 -4.78 -22.84 14.56
CA VAL A 245 -5.04 -22.00 15.75
C VAL A 245 -4.02 -22.25 16.86
N LYS A 246 -3.50 -23.48 16.95
CA LYS A 246 -2.46 -23.87 17.89
C LYS A 246 -1.11 -23.19 17.58
N GLU A 247 -0.67 -23.22 16.32
CA GLU A 247 0.56 -22.53 15.88
C GLU A 247 0.44 -21.02 16.09
N LEU A 248 -0.72 -20.45 15.75
CA LEU A 248 -0.97 -19.02 15.98
C LEU A 248 -0.94 -18.66 17.47
N ASN A 249 -1.58 -19.46 18.33
CA ASN A 249 -1.57 -19.21 19.77
C ASN A 249 -0.14 -19.24 20.31
N ASN A 250 0.68 -20.18 19.84
CA ASN A 250 2.10 -20.24 20.21
C ASN A 250 2.84 -18.96 19.76
N ILE A 251 2.64 -18.52 18.51
CA ILE A 251 3.25 -17.29 17.98
C ILE A 251 2.82 -16.06 18.79
N LEU A 252 1.54 -15.93 19.12
CA LEU A 252 1.01 -14.81 19.90
C LEU A 252 1.53 -14.79 21.34
N ILE A 253 1.70 -15.98 21.95
CA ILE A 253 2.29 -16.14 23.29
C ILE A 253 3.77 -15.74 23.26
N GLU A 254 4.53 -16.22 22.27
CA GLU A 254 5.96 -15.93 22.10
C GLU A 254 6.24 -14.43 21.91
N ILE A 255 5.40 -13.72 21.15
CA ILE A 255 5.56 -12.28 20.88
C ILE A 255 5.28 -11.42 22.14
N LYS A 256 4.93 -12.03 23.29
CA LYS A 256 4.48 -11.32 24.51
C LYS A 256 3.34 -10.33 24.20
N LEU A 257 2.58 -10.60 23.16
CA LEU A 257 1.35 -9.90 22.84
C LEU A 257 0.34 -10.37 23.88
N ASN A 258 0.39 -9.69 25.03
CA ASN A 258 -0.24 -10.09 26.28
C ASN A 258 -1.64 -10.62 25.98
N GLN A 259 -1.81 -11.94 25.91
CA GLN A 259 -3.09 -12.57 25.63
C GLN A 259 -4.10 -12.01 26.63
N LYS A 260 -3.68 -11.74 27.87
CA LYS A 260 -4.45 -11.01 28.88
C LYS A 260 -4.93 -9.61 28.47
N SER A 261 -4.26 -8.78 27.67
CA SER A 261 -4.81 -7.47 27.26
C SER A 261 -5.73 -7.56 26.03
N LEU A 262 -5.46 -8.51 25.12
CA LEU A 262 -6.34 -8.79 23.98
C LEU A 262 -7.59 -9.58 24.39
N LEU A 263 -7.50 -10.47 25.39
CA LEU A 263 -8.55 -11.38 25.88
C LEU A 263 -9.21 -10.93 27.21
N LYS A 264 -8.64 -10.06 28.05
CA LYS A 264 -9.34 -9.57 29.28
C LYS A 264 -10.59 -8.74 28.98
N LYS A 265 -10.72 -8.16 27.79
CA LYS A 265 -11.98 -7.54 27.35
C LYS A 265 -12.97 -8.55 26.74
N ILE A 266 -12.59 -9.82 26.63
CA ILE A 266 -13.34 -10.88 25.94
C ILE A 266 -13.82 -11.95 26.94
N TYR A 267 -13.28 -12.03 28.16
CA TYR A 267 -13.73 -13.04 29.13
C TYR A 267 -13.85 -12.52 30.56
N PRO A 268 -14.99 -12.87 31.20
CA PRO A 268 -15.00 -14.13 31.96
C PRO A 268 -16.01 -15.14 31.39
N GLN A 269 -15.63 -16.41 31.40
CA GLN A 269 -16.42 -17.63 31.15
C GLN A 269 -16.75 -18.05 29.69
N LYS A 270 -16.53 -19.35 29.46
CA LYS A 270 -16.76 -20.26 28.29
C LYS A 270 -15.58 -20.55 27.36
N THR A 271 -15.40 -21.83 27.03
CA THR A 271 -14.48 -22.35 26.02
C THR A 271 -14.99 -21.97 24.62
N LEU A 272 -14.51 -20.86 24.06
CA LEU A 272 -14.77 -20.55 22.65
C LEU A 272 -14.13 -21.61 21.74
N SER A 273 -14.81 -21.95 20.64
CA SER A 273 -14.21 -22.77 19.60
C SER A 273 -13.07 -22.01 18.91
N ASP A 274 -12.10 -22.76 18.37
CA ASP A 274 -10.97 -22.24 17.58
C ASP A 274 -11.42 -21.29 16.45
N GLU A 275 -12.61 -21.52 15.89
CA GLU A 275 -13.18 -20.71 14.81
C GLU A 275 -13.61 -19.31 15.28
N ASP A 276 -14.12 -19.19 16.50
CA ASP A 276 -14.55 -17.92 17.08
C ASP A 276 -13.35 -17.03 17.46
N ILE A 277 -12.24 -17.65 17.88
CA ILE A 277 -10.98 -16.95 18.14
C ILE A 277 -10.45 -16.33 16.84
N ASN A 278 -10.43 -17.11 15.75
CA ASN A 278 -10.01 -16.64 14.43
C ASN A 278 -10.87 -15.46 13.94
N LYS A 279 -12.20 -15.57 14.03
CA LYS A 279 -13.13 -14.48 13.65
C LYS A 279 -12.86 -13.20 14.43
N GLN A 280 -12.54 -13.29 15.72
CA GLN A 280 -12.24 -12.13 16.55
C GLN A 280 -10.88 -11.49 16.25
N ILE A 281 -9.84 -12.28 15.99
CA ILE A 281 -8.52 -11.79 15.58
C ILE A 281 -8.61 -11.11 14.21
N LEU A 282 -9.26 -11.76 13.23
CA LEU A 282 -9.56 -11.18 11.92
C LEU A 282 -10.31 -9.85 12.05
N LYS A 283 -11.30 -9.77 12.95
CA LYS A 283 -12.06 -8.54 13.22
C LYS A 283 -11.17 -7.43 13.81
N LYS A 284 -10.15 -7.75 14.60
CA LYS A 284 -9.19 -6.76 15.12
C LYS A 284 -8.18 -6.31 14.08
N ILE A 285 -7.66 -7.22 13.25
CA ILE A 285 -6.76 -6.89 12.13
C ILE A 285 -7.49 -5.99 11.12
N LYS A 286 -8.73 -6.35 10.75
CA LYS A 286 -9.57 -5.54 9.84
C LYS A 286 -9.94 -4.16 10.40
N LYS A 287 -9.92 -3.99 11.73
CA LYS A 287 -10.25 -2.72 12.42
C LYS A 287 -9.03 -1.88 12.81
N ASP A 288 -7.85 -2.18 12.27
CA ASP A 288 -6.60 -1.45 12.53
C ASP A 288 -6.23 -1.32 14.02
N LYS A 289 -6.55 -2.35 14.80
CA LYS A 289 -6.23 -2.37 16.24
C LYS A 289 -4.85 -2.94 16.56
N LEU A 290 -4.13 -3.44 15.56
CA LEU A 290 -2.76 -3.94 15.71
C LEU A 290 -1.77 -2.86 15.26
N SER A 291 -0.71 -2.67 16.04
CA SER A 291 0.39 -1.78 15.64
C SER A 291 1.24 -2.41 14.55
N ARG A 292 1.95 -1.58 13.78
CA ARG A 292 2.90 -2.02 12.74
C ARG A 292 3.90 -3.07 13.25
N LYS A 293 4.51 -2.80 14.41
CA LYS A 293 5.47 -3.72 15.04
C LYS A 293 4.87 -5.09 15.31
N GLN A 294 3.62 -5.15 15.76
CA GLN A 294 2.91 -6.40 16.03
C GLN A 294 2.61 -7.17 14.74
N VAL A 295 2.14 -6.50 13.68
CA VAL A 295 1.86 -7.15 12.40
C VAL A 295 3.13 -7.74 11.78
N ILE A 296 4.23 -6.98 11.78
CA ILE A 296 5.52 -7.46 11.24
C ILE A 296 6.02 -8.66 12.05
N GLN A 297 6.06 -8.57 13.38
CA GLN A 297 6.51 -9.68 14.23
C GLN A 297 5.72 -10.97 14.03
N ILE A 298 4.39 -10.85 13.89
CA ILE A 298 3.53 -12.02 13.65
C ILE A 298 3.92 -12.67 12.32
N ILE A 299 4.05 -11.90 11.23
CA ILE A 299 4.36 -12.48 9.91
C ILE A 299 5.75 -13.07 9.85
N THR A 300 6.77 -12.39 10.40
CA THR A 300 8.13 -12.93 10.44
C THR A 300 8.12 -14.30 11.12
N ARG A 301 7.36 -14.44 12.22
CA ARG A 301 7.28 -15.72 12.92
C ARG A 301 6.48 -16.78 12.17
N ILE A 302 5.44 -16.38 11.43
CA ILE A 302 4.70 -17.27 10.53
C ILE A 302 5.59 -17.82 9.43
N GLU A 303 6.48 -16.99 8.87
CA GLU A 303 7.39 -17.38 7.78
C GLU A 303 8.55 -18.26 8.26
N GLU A 304 8.86 -18.27 9.57
CA GLU A 304 9.87 -19.12 10.20
C GLU A 304 9.39 -20.54 10.55
N VAL A 305 8.07 -20.78 10.61
CA VAL A 305 7.44 -22.06 10.98
C VAL A 305 7.13 -22.91 9.75
#